data_AF-A0A3Q0D703-F1
#
_entry.id   AF-A0A3Q0D703-F1
#
_cell.length_a   1.000
_cell.length_b   1.000
_cell.length_c   1.000
_cell.angle_alpha   90.00
_cell.angle_beta   90.00
_cell.angle_gamma   90.00
#
_symmetry.space_group_name_H-M   'P 1'
#
loop_
_entity.id
_entity.type
_entity.pdbx_description
1 polymer ?
#
loop_
_entity_poly.entity_id
_entity_poly.type
_entity_poly.pdbx_seq_one_letter_code
_entity_poly.pdbx_strand_id
1 'polypeptide(L)'
;MEYCSSGSLLSVLEDPENTFGLPEEEFLVVLRCVVAGMNHLRENGIVHRDIKPGNIMRLVGEEGQSIYKLSDFGAARKLDDEEKFVSVYGTEEYLHPDMYERAVLRKPQQKAFGVTVDLWSIGVTLYHAATGSLPFIPFGGPRRNKEIMYRITTEKPSGAISGTQRQENGPLEWSYSLPITCRLSMGLQNQLVPILANILEAEQAKCWGFDQFFAETSDILQRIVIHVFSLPQAVLHHVYIHAHNTIAIFLEAVYEQTNVPPKHQEYLFEGHPCVLESSLSVQHIAPTTASSPLVLFSMASDTPKGLTFRDPALDVPKFVPKVDLQSDYNTAKGVLGAGYQALWLARVLLDGQALMLRGLHWVLEILHSMCQQTLEVTQTALLFLSSGLGIERLSSGAGMPDFQELKEAMELRSRLQTFSEVLSRCSHNVTEIQVSLSCLGREFLKNQNQIHDDSRSIQKIQCCLDKMHFIYKQFKKSRMRPGLSYNEEQIHKLDKVNFSHVAKRLLQVFQEECVQKYQTSLVTHGKRIRQVQKAQNHLHLIGRSVTACSTEAREAQDNLSKILDRLLLDRAPEPQTSPHPVAPHPSSDPEDLVCHMQELCDDMKLLAFDLQENNRLIERLQRLPSAPDV
;
A
#
# COMPACT_ATOMS: atom_id res chain seq x y z
N MET A 1 43.30 -1.87 -9.66
CA MET A 1 41.84 -1.83 -9.51
C MET A 1 41.50 -1.07 -8.24
N GLU A 2 40.36 -0.39 -8.20
CA GLU A 2 39.83 0.28 -7.01
C GLU A 2 39.57 -0.73 -5.88
N TYR A 3 39.81 -0.35 -4.63
CA TYR A 3 39.54 -1.21 -3.47
C TYR A 3 38.08 -1.06 -3.00
N CYS A 4 37.32 -2.15 -3.04
CA CYS A 4 35.93 -2.20 -2.58
C CYS A 4 35.84 -2.75 -1.15
N SER A 5 35.82 -1.86 -0.16
CA SER A 5 35.89 -2.22 1.27
C SER A 5 34.68 -2.99 1.80
N SER A 6 33.53 -2.93 1.10
CA SER A 6 32.27 -3.57 1.53
C SER A 6 32.08 -4.99 0.96
N GLY A 7 33.12 -5.58 0.39
CA GLY A 7 33.08 -6.94 -0.15
C GLY A 7 32.28 -7.03 -1.45
N SER A 8 31.68 -8.19 -1.70
CA SER A 8 30.88 -8.48 -2.89
C SER A 8 29.40 -8.67 -2.56
N LEU A 9 28.53 -8.70 -3.56
CA LEU A 9 27.13 -9.07 -3.43
C LEU A 9 26.98 -10.45 -2.76
N LEU A 10 27.89 -11.39 -3.03
CA LEU A 10 27.92 -12.67 -2.31
C LEU A 10 28.10 -12.48 -0.80
N SER A 11 28.96 -11.54 -0.39
CA SER A 11 29.17 -11.24 1.03
C SER A 11 27.90 -10.68 1.68
N VAL A 12 27.12 -9.88 0.94
CA VAL A 12 25.82 -9.34 1.37
C VAL A 12 24.77 -10.45 1.48
N LEU A 13 24.67 -11.34 0.49
CA LEU A 13 23.75 -12.49 0.50
C LEU A 13 24.15 -13.57 1.52
N GLU A 14 25.43 -13.61 1.91
CA GLU A 14 25.89 -14.48 2.99
C GLU A 14 25.46 -14.00 4.38
N ASP A 15 25.07 -12.73 4.52
CA ASP A 15 24.51 -12.20 5.75
C ASP A 15 23.19 -12.93 6.08
N PRO A 16 23.03 -13.48 7.30
CA PRO A 16 21.80 -14.12 7.71
C PRO A 16 20.54 -13.26 7.55
N GLU A 17 20.65 -11.93 7.62
CA GLU A 17 19.50 -11.02 7.40
C GLU A 17 18.92 -11.13 5.97
N ASN A 18 19.76 -11.52 5.00
CA ASN A 18 19.40 -11.65 3.58
C ASN A 18 19.14 -13.11 3.17
N THR A 19 18.95 -14.02 4.15
CA THR A 19 18.69 -15.45 3.88
C THR A 19 17.49 -15.68 2.97
N PHE A 20 16.49 -14.79 3.00
CA PHE A 20 15.28 -14.85 2.18
C PHE A 20 15.22 -13.76 1.10
N GLY A 21 16.38 -13.22 0.72
CA GLY A 21 16.52 -12.18 -0.29
C GLY A 21 16.77 -10.79 0.28
N LEU A 22 17.20 -9.90 -0.60
CA LEU A 22 17.47 -8.49 -0.28
C LEU A 22 16.16 -7.73 -0.01
N PRO A 23 16.22 -6.65 0.78
CA PRO A 23 15.18 -5.62 0.78
C PRO A 23 14.94 -5.08 -0.64
N GLU A 24 13.70 -4.70 -0.93
CA GLU A 24 13.28 -4.24 -2.26
C GLU A 24 14.14 -3.07 -2.80
N GLU A 25 14.43 -2.09 -1.96
CA GLU A 25 15.26 -0.94 -2.31
C GLU A 25 16.68 -1.36 -2.73
N GLU A 26 17.32 -2.22 -1.94
CA GLU A 26 18.67 -2.72 -2.24
C GLU A 26 18.67 -3.62 -3.49
N PHE A 27 17.60 -4.41 -3.70
CA PHE A 27 17.43 -5.20 -4.92
C PHE A 27 17.37 -4.31 -6.16
N LEU A 28 16.63 -3.20 -6.13
CA LEU A 28 16.56 -2.24 -7.24
C LEU A 28 17.91 -1.56 -7.50
N VAL A 29 18.71 -1.32 -6.45
CA VAL A 29 20.09 -0.81 -6.60
C VAL A 29 20.99 -1.84 -7.28
N VAL A 30 20.91 -3.12 -6.89
CA VAL A 30 21.61 -4.21 -7.58
C VAL A 30 21.19 -4.27 -9.05
N LEU A 31 19.88 -4.27 -9.33
CA LEU A 31 19.35 -4.32 -10.69
C LEU A 31 19.90 -3.17 -11.54
N ARG A 32 19.82 -1.93 -11.04
CA ARG A 32 20.30 -0.72 -11.72
C ARG A 32 21.79 -0.81 -12.06
N CYS A 33 22.61 -1.15 -11.07
CA CYS A 33 24.06 -1.19 -11.24
C CYS A 33 24.51 -2.34 -12.16
N VAL A 34 23.91 -3.53 -12.03
CA VAL A 34 24.24 -4.68 -12.88
C VAL A 34 23.82 -4.42 -14.32
N VAL A 35 22.62 -3.90 -14.55
CA VAL A 35 22.12 -3.55 -15.89
C VAL A 35 23.01 -2.50 -16.54
N ALA A 36 23.36 -1.43 -15.83
CA ALA A 36 24.25 -0.39 -16.35
C ALA A 36 25.65 -0.92 -16.67
N GLY A 37 26.22 -1.75 -15.78
CA GLY A 37 27.52 -2.40 -16.02
C GLY A 37 27.49 -3.30 -17.24
N MET A 38 26.42 -4.08 -17.43
CA MET A 38 26.27 -4.97 -18.58
C MET A 38 26.06 -4.22 -19.89
N ASN A 39 25.26 -3.15 -19.89
CA ASN A 39 25.11 -2.30 -21.07
C ASN A 39 26.47 -1.72 -21.50
N HIS A 40 27.26 -1.25 -20.54
CA HIS A 40 28.60 -0.74 -20.82
C HIS A 40 29.54 -1.82 -21.41
N LEU A 41 29.49 -3.06 -20.92
CA LEU A 41 30.28 -4.15 -21.51
C LEU A 41 29.86 -4.43 -22.96
N ARG A 42 28.55 -4.46 -23.23
CA ARG A 42 28.03 -4.68 -24.57
C ARG A 42 28.42 -3.57 -25.54
N GLU A 43 28.32 -2.30 -25.14
CA GLU A 43 28.74 -1.15 -25.95
C GLU A 43 30.23 -1.24 -26.36
N ASN A 44 31.04 -1.97 -25.59
CA ASN A 44 32.45 -2.21 -25.86
C ASN A 44 32.74 -3.58 -26.51
N GLY A 45 31.70 -4.34 -26.89
CA GLY A 45 31.82 -5.67 -27.49
C GLY A 45 32.44 -6.71 -26.55
N ILE A 46 32.21 -6.61 -25.24
CA ILE A 46 32.80 -7.49 -24.21
C ILE A 46 31.71 -8.38 -23.60
N VAL A 47 31.94 -9.70 -23.63
CA VAL A 47 31.14 -10.69 -22.89
C VAL A 47 31.92 -11.14 -21.66
N HIS A 48 31.29 -11.13 -20.49
CA HIS A 48 31.95 -11.38 -19.21
C HIS A 48 32.13 -12.88 -18.93
N ARG A 49 31.11 -13.70 -19.18
CA ARG A 49 31.07 -15.17 -19.05
C ARG A 49 31.23 -15.75 -17.63
N ASP A 50 31.26 -14.94 -16.59
CA ASP A 50 31.31 -15.39 -15.19
C ASP A 50 30.62 -14.39 -14.25
N ILE A 51 29.44 -13.92 -14.66
CA ILE A 51 28.61 -13.04 -13.82
C ILE A 51 28.03 -13.87 -12.68
N LYS A 52 28.32 -13.44 -11.46
CA LYS A 52 27.83 -14.07 -10.23
C LYS A 52 27.94 -13.08 -9.08
N PRO A 53 27.22 -13.28 -7.96
CA PRO A 53 27.33 -12.40 -6.79
C PRO A 53 28.76 -12.19 -6.27
N GLY A 54 29.65 -13.17 -6.44
CA GLY A 54 31.05 -13.06 -6.03
C GLY A 54 31.87 -12.05 -6.84
N ASN A 55 31.48 -11.79 -8.09
CA ASN A 55 32.18 -10.89 -9.03
C ASN A 55 31.50 -9.52 -9.13
N ILE A 56 30.46 -9.28 -8.34
CA ILE A 56 29.76 -8.01 -8.23
C ILE A 56 30.21 -7.36 -6.92
N MET A 57 31.12 -6.40 -7.00
CA MET A 57 31.68 -5.72 -5.83
C MET A 57 30.72 -4.67 -5.30
N ARG A 58 30.70 -4.46 -3.98
CA ARG A 58 29.90 -3.43 -3.32
C ARG A 58 30.79 -2.32 -2.79
N LEU A 59 30.38 -1.09 -3.03
CA LEU A 59 30.86 0.13 -2.40
C LEU A 59 29.69 0.81 -1.68
N VAL A 60 30.01 1.61 -0.68
CA VAL A 60 29.05 2.50 -0.03
C VAL A 60 29.43 3.91 -0.44
N GLY A 61 28.53 4.59 -1.15
CA GLY A 61 28.70 5.98 -1.55
C GLY A 61 28.65 6.93 -0.37
N GLU A 62 28.95 8.21 -0.61
CA GLU A 62 29.06 9.23 0.43
C GLU A 62 27.76 9.43 1.24
N GLU A 63 26.61 9.23 0.59
CA GLU A 63 25.27 9.33 1.19
C GLU A 63 24.78 8.01 1.81
N GLY A 64 25.66 6.99 1.93
CA GLY A 64 25.32 5.69 2.52
C GLY A 64 24.68 4.68 1.57
N GLN A 65 24.37 5.09 0.33
CA GLN A 65 23.80 4.22 -0.71
C GLN A 65 24.80 3.20 -1.26
N SER A 66 24.32 1.99 -1.54
CA SER A 66 25.13 0.96 -2.17
C SER A 66 25.43 1.30 -3.64
N ILE A 67 26.64 1.02 -4.09
CA ILE A 67 27.05 1.08 -5.50
C ILE A 67 27.66 -0.26 -5.84
N TYR A 68 27.09 -0.97 -6.83
CA TYR A 68 27.62 -2.25 -7.28
C TYR A 68 28.43 -2.12 -8.58
N LYS A 69 29.52 -2.86 -8.68
CA LYS A 69 30.44 -2.82 -9.83
C LYS A 69 30.82 -4.23 -10.27
N LEU A 70 30.81 -4.48 -11.58
CA LEU A 70 31.31 -5.73 -12.16
C LEU A 70 32.84 -5.81 -12.04
N SER A 71 33.37 -7.00 -11.80
CA SER A 71 34.80 -7.25 -11.63
C SER A 71 35.16 -8.68 -12.06
N ASP A 72 36.45 -8.99 -12.06
CA ASP A 72 36.99 -10.31 -12.46
C ASP A 72 36.69 -10.68 -13.92
N PHE A 73 37.29 -9.92 -14.83
CA PHE A 73 37.24 -10.13 -16.27
C PHE A 73 38.20 -11.24 -16.76
N GLY A 74 38.71 -12.11 -15.88
CA GLY A 74 39.62 -13.20 -16.27
C GLY A 74 38.99 -14.19 -17.24
N ALA A 75 37.67 -14.32 -17.19
CA ALA A 75 36.87 -15.10 -18.14
C ALA A 75 36.30 -14.26 -19.29
N ALA A 76 36.55 -12.95 -19.38
CA ALA A 76 35.93 -12.11 -20.39
C ALA A 76 36.54 -12.31 -21.79
N ARG A 77 35.79 -11.96 -22.84
CA ARG A 77 36.27 -12.00 -24.23
C ARG A 77 35.59 -10.92 -25.06
N LYS A 78 36.32 -10.34 -26.02
CA LYS A 78 35.71 -9.53 -27.07
C LYS A 78 35.04 -10.42 -28.11
N LEU A 79 33.75 -10.21 -28.33
CA LEU A 79 32.93 -10.94 -29.28
C LEU A 79 31.98 -9.96 -29.96
N ASP A 80 31.81 -10.10 -31.27
CA ASP A 80 30.71 -9.45 -31.98
C ASP A 80 29.40 -10.20 -31.69
N ASP A 81 28.24 -9.53 -31.82
CA ASP A 81 26.93 -10.05 -31.40
C ASP A 81 26.55 -11.41 -32.04
N GLU A 82 27.07 -11.73 -33.23
CA GLU A 82 26.86 -13.00 -33.94
C GLU A 82 27.97 -14.03 -33.72
N GLU A 83 29.08 -13.65 -33.07
CA GLU A 83 30.25 -14.51 -32.90
C GLU A 83 30.02 -15.55 -31.81
N LYS A 84 30.26 -16.83 -32.14
CA LYS A 84 30.15 -17.93 -31.18
C LYS A 84 31.51 -18.40 -30.67
N PHE A 85 31.56 -18.86 -29.43
CA PHE A 85 32.79 -19.34 -28.80
C PHE A 85 32.71 -20.77 -28.28
N VAL A 86 33.88 -21.32 -27.94
CA VAL A 86 34.11 -22.75 -27.62
C VAL A 86 34.83 -22.91 -26.25
N SER A 87 35.48 -21.86 -25.74
CA SER A 87 36.22 -21.90 -24.46
C SER A 87 35.30 -21.84 -23.24
N VAL A 88 35.73 -22.49 -22.15
CA VAL A 88 34.86 -22.80 -21.01
C VAL A 88 35.42 -22.25 -19.71
N TYR A 89 34.68 -21.34 -19.09
CA TYR A 89 34.97 -20.69 -17.81
C TYR A 89 33.65 -20.44 -17.08
N GLY A 90 33.67 -20.39 -15.74
CA GLY A 90 32.54 -19.97 -14.93
C GLY A 90 32.29 -20.83 -13.68
N THR A 91 31.33 -20.41 -12.87
CA THR A 91 31.00 -21.04 -11.57
C THR A 91 29.78 -21.96 -11.72
N GLU A 92 29.90 -23.23 -11.30
CA GLU A 92 28.96 -24.33 -11.60
C GLU A 92 27.48 -23.95 -11.45
N GLU A 93 27.12 -23.20 -10.41
CA GLU A 93 25.73 -22.86 -10.09
C GLU A 93 25.11 -21.76 -10.98
N TYR A 94 25.92 -21.00 -11.71
CA TYR A 94 25.49 -19.83 -12.52
C TYR A 94 25.70 -20.04 -14.01
N LEU A 95 26.23 -21.20 -14.41
CA LEU A 95 26.52 -21.53 -15.80
C LEU A 95 25.24 -21.85 -16.59
N HIS A 96 25.20 -21.37 -17.83
CA HIS A 96 24.20 -21.79 -18.81
C HIS A 96 24.27 -23.32 -19.02
N PRO A 97 23.13 -24.04 -19.22
CA PRO A 97 23.10 -25.50 -19.34
C PRO A 97 24.05 -26.07 -20.40
N ASP A 98 24.09 -25.48 -21.60
CA ASP A 98 25.04 -25.91 -22.65
C ASP A 98 26.51 -25.74 -22.19
N MET A 99 26.83 -24.67 -21.44
CA MET A 99 28.20 -24.49 -20.90
C MET A 99 28.48 -25.51 -19.79
N TYR A 100 27.49 -25.81 -18.95
CA TYR A 100 27.59 -26.76 -17.86
C TYR A 100 27.89 -28.18 -18.37
N GLU A 101 27.22 -28.64 -19.43
CA GLU A 101 27.47 -29.96 -20.04
C GLU A 101 28.93 -30.14 -20.45
N ARG A 102 29.52 -29.10 -21.03
CA ARG A 102 30.91 -29.12 -21.47
C ARG A 102 31.91 -28.91 -20.32
N ALA A 103 31.66 -27.94 -19.45
CA ALA A 103 32.56 -27.54 -18.36
C ALA A 103 32.65 -28.59 -17.26
N VAL A 104 31.47 -29.06 -16.84
CA VAL A 104 31.31 -29.81 -15.61
C VAL A 104 31.16 -31.30 -15.90
N LEU A 105 30.32 -31.67 -16.87
CA LEU A 105 30.13 -33.07 -17.26
C LEU A 105 31.19 -33.58 -18.25
N ARG A 106 32.03 -32.69 -18.80
CA ARG A 106 33.11 -33.00 -19.76
C ARG A 106 32.63 -33.79 -20.98
N LYS A 107 31.37 -33.58 -21.40
CA LYS A 107 30.82 -34.23 -22.59
C LYS A 107 31.24 -33.47 -23.86
N PRO A 108 31.59 -34.17 -24.94
CA PRO A 108 31.92 -33.53 -26.21
C PRO A 108 30.64 -32.96 -26.84
N GLN A 109 30.54 -31.63 -26.87
CA GLN A 109 29.41 -30.92 -27.48
C GLN A 109 29.92 -29.97 -28.58
N GLN A 110 29.26 -29.97 -29.74
CA GLN A 110 29.58 -29.12 -30.89
C GLN A 110 28.80 -27.81 -30.92
N LYS A 111 27.92 -27.55 -29.94
CA LYS A 111 27.20 -26.28 -29.86
C LYS A 111 28.16 -25.16 -29.48
N ALA A 112 28.13 -24.10 -30.28
CA ALA A 112 28.90 -22.89 -29.99
C ALA A 112 28.03 -21.92 -29.19
N PHE A 113 28.64 -21.29 -28.19
CA PHE A 113 27.96 -20.42 -27.22
C PHE A 113 27.83 -19.00 -27.77
N GLY A 114 26.64 -18.41 -27.67
CA GLY A 114 26.40 -17.01 -28.05
C GLY A 114 26.57 -16.04 -26.88
N VAL A 115 26.37 -14.76 -27.15
CA VAL A 115 26.45 -13.68 -26.15
C VAL A 115 25.39 -13.81 -25.03
N THR A 116 24.29 -14.54 -25.28
CA THR A 116 23.17 -14.74 -24.34
C THR A 116 23.50 -15.57 -23.10
N VAL A 117 24.68 -16.20 -23.02
CA VAL A 117 25.12 -16.93 -21.83
C VAL A 117 25.19 -16.04 -20.57
N ASP A 118 25.52 -14.76 -20.74
CA ASP A 118 25.58 -13.80 -19.63
C ASP A 118 24.17 -13.50 -19.10
N LEU A 119 23.13 -13.53 -19.95
CA LEU A 119 21.74 -13.34 -19.52
C LEU A 119 21.27 -14.45 -18.57
N TRP A 120 21.69 -15.70 -18.80
CA TRP A 120 21.40 -16.79 -17.87
C TRP A 120 22.07 -16.55 -16.51
N SER A 121 23.36 -16.23 -16.50
CA SER A 121 24.10 -15.96 -15.27
C SER A 121 23.55 -14.75 -14.49
N ILE A 122 23.08 -13.72 -15.21
CA ILE A 122 22.36 -12.58 -14.64
C ILE A 122 21.02 -13.05 -14.05
N GLY A 123 20.24 -13.85 -14.77
CA GLY A 123 18.97 -14.39 -14.27
C GLY A 123 19.13 -15.19 -12.98
N VAL A 124 20.13 -16.06 -12.91
CA VAL A 124 20.45 -16.81 -11.68
C VAL A 124 20.86 -15.86 -10.55
N THR A 125 21.65 -14.83 -10.86
CA THR A 125 22.09 -13.81 -9.91
C THR A 125 20.94 -12.98 -9.36
N LEU A 126 20.03 -12.51 -10.22
CA LEU A 126 18.84 -11.74 -9.82
C LEU A 126 17.87 -12.60 -9.01
N TYR A 127 17.64 -13.86 -9.39
CA TYR A 127 16.84 -14.78 -8.58
C TYR A 127 17.46 -14.98 -7.18
N HIS A 128 18.78 -15.18 -7.12
CA HIS A 128 19.49 -15.34 -5.86
C HIS A 128 19.43 -14.07 -4.99
N ALA A 129 19.55 -12.89 -5.59
CA ALA A 129 19.38 -11.62 -4.89
C ALA A 129 17.94 -11.42 -4.36
N ALA A 130 16.93 -11.82 -5.14
CA ALA A 130 15.52 -11.68 -4.78
C ALA A 130 15.06 -12.67 -3.69
N THR A 131 15.68 -13.85 -3.60
CA THR A 131 15.18 -14.95 -2.76
C THR A 131 16.17 -15.47 -1.71
N GLY A 132 17.45 -15.09 -1.79
CA GLY A 132 18.52 -15.61 -0.95
C GLY A 132 18.90 -17.07 -1.25
N SER A 133 18.29 -17.68 -2.27
CA SER A 133 18.51 -19.07 -2.68
C SER A 133 18.73 -19.18 -4.19
N LEU A 134 19.40 -20.24 -4.64
CA LEU A 134 19.57 -20.52 -6.07
C LEU A 134 18.23 -20.97 -6.70
N PRO A 135 17.98 -20.68 -7.99
CA PRO A 135 16.75 -21.10 -8.69
C PRO A 135 16.68 -22.61 -8.92
N PHE A 136 17.82 -23.28 -9.12
CA PHE A 136 17.88 -24.69 -9.46
C PHE A 136 18.65 -25.47 -8.40
N ILE A 137 17.96 -26.35 -7.67
CA ILE A 137 18.51 -27.04 -6.50
C ILE A 137 18.22 -28.54 -6.60
N PRO A 138 19.21 -29.39 -6.95
CA PRO A 138 19.05 -30.84 -6.88
C PRO A 138 19.15 -31.32 -5.43
N PHE A 139 18.63 -32.53 -5.16
CA PHE A 139 18.78 -33.14 -3.85
C PHE A 139 20.27 -33.36 -3.53
N GLY A 140 20.69 -32.94 -2.33
CA GLY A 140 22.10 -32.97 -1.91
C GLY A 140 22.96 -31.80 -2.41
N GLY A 141 22.41 -30.91 -3.24
CA GLY A 141 23.04 -29.66 -3.67
C GLY A 141 23.75 -29.74 -5.03
N PRO A 142 23.88 -28.58 -5.72
CA PRO A 142 24.26 -28.51 -7.13
C PRO A 142 25.64 -29.09 -7.46
N ARG A 143 26.60 -29.01 -6.53
CA ARG A 143 27.95 -29.54 -6.70
C ARG A 143 28.06 -31.05 -6.50
N ARG A 144 27.17 -31.63 -5.69
CA ARG A 144 27.17 -33.06 -5.38
C ARG A 144 26.44 -33.87 -6.45
N ASN A 145 25.39 -33.30 -7.04
CA ASN A 145 24.51 -34.01 -7.95
C ASN A 145 24.46 -33.30 -9.32
N LYS A 146 25.58 -33.41 -10.05
CA LYS A 146 25.86 -32.65 -11.28
C LYS A 146 24.95 -33.07 -12.44
N GLU A 147 24.64 -34.35 -12.53
CA GLU A 147 23.73 -34.92 -13.52
C GLU A 147 22.31 -34.39 -13.34
N ILE A 148 21.81 -34.35 -12.10
CA ILE A 148 20.48 -33.80 -11.83
C ILE A 148 20.48 -32.28 -12.00
N MET A 149 21.55 -31.57 -11.65
CA MET A 149 21.67 -30.13 -11.93
C MET A 149 21.54 -29.83 -13.43
N TYR A 150 22.26 -30.60 -14.27
CA TYR A 150 22.14 -30.49 -15.72
C TYR A 150 20.72 -30.82 -16.20
N ARG A 151 20.11 -31.88 -15.66
CA ARG A 151 18.74 -32.26 -16.00
C ARG A 151 17.71 -31.18 -15.63
N ILE A 152 17.81 -30.60 -14.43
CA ILE A 152 16.94 -29.51 -13.96
C ILE A 152 17.06 -28.27 -14.84
N THR A 153 18.26 -27.96 -15.35
CA THR A 153 18.44 -26.76 -16.17
C THR A 153 18.06 -26.96 -17.63
N THR A 154 18.03 -28.19 -18.12
CA THR A 154 17.69 -28.54 -19.52
C THR A 154 16.26 -29.00 -19.73
N GLU A 155 15.68 -29.76 -18.81
CA GLU A 155 14.28 -30.24 -18.87
C GLU A 155 13.29 -29.20 -18.32
N LYS A 156 13.76 -28.01 -17.96
CA LYS A 156 12.95 -26.93 -17.42
C LYS A 156 11.87 -26.52 -18.44
N PRO A 157 10.58 -26.48 -18.05
CA PRO A 157 9.55 -25.96 -18.92
C PRO A 157 9.72 -24.45 -19.15
N SER A 158 9.32 -23.97 -20.33
CA SER A 158 9.29 -22.53 -20.62
C SER A 158 8.40 -21.81 -19.61
N GLY A 159 8.83 -20.63 -19.16
CA GLY A 159 8.15 -19.86 -18.13
C GLY A 159 8.54 -20.21 -16.68
N ALA A 160 9.05 -21.41 -16.40
CA ALA A 160 9.50 -21.74 -15.05
C ALA A 160 10.78 -20.99 -14.71
N ILE A 161 10.82 -20.41 -13.50
CA ILE A 161 11.95 -19.61 -12.99
C ILE A 161 12.77 -20.35 -11.93
N SER A 162 12.24 -21.42 -11.36
CA SER A 162 12.96 -22.28 -10.42
C SER A 162 12.53 -23.75 -10.50
N GLY A 163 13.44 -24.63 -10.09
CA GLY A 163 13.28 -26.09 -10.12
C GLY A 163 14.01 -26.74 -8.95
N THR A 164 13.30 -27.47 -8.10
CA THR A 164 13.88 -28.11 -6.90
C THR A 164 13.57 -29.59 -6.85
N GLN A 165 14.54 -30.39 -6.40
CA GLN A 165 14.34 -31.79 -6.04
C GLN A 165 14.46 -31.97 -4.52
N ARG A 166 13.34 -32.29 -3.85
CA ARG A 166 13.29 -32.35 -2.37
C ARG A 166 13.88 -33.62 -1.76
N GLN A 167 13.82 -34.73 -2.49
CA GLN A 167 14.22 -36.05 -2.01
C GLN A 167 15.06 -36.77 -3.06
N GLU A 168 15.91 -37.69 -2.61
CA GLU A 168 16.70 -38.52 -3.51
C GLU A 168 15.80 -39.27 -4.50
N ASN A 169 16.11 -39.18 -5.79
CA ASN A 169 15.31 -39.75 -6.89
C ASN A 169 13.84 -39.29 -6.95
N GLY A 170 13.48 -38.20 -6.27
CA GLY A 170 12.15 -37.59 -6.37
C GLY A 170 11.92 -36.82 -7.68
N PRO A 171 10.66 -36.41 -7.95
CA PRO A 171 10.34 -35.59 -9.11
C PRO A 171 10.97 -34.19 -8.98
N LEU A 172 11.10 -33.52 -10.13
CA LEU A 172 11.48 -32.11 -10.18
C LEU A 172 10.22 -31.26 -9.98
N GLU A 173 10.23 -30.41 -8.96
CA GLU A 173 9.17 -29.45 -8.68
C GLU A 173 9.52 -28.10 -9.33
N TRP A 174 8.69 -27.65 -10.27
CA TRP A 174 8.87 -26.39 -10.99
C TRP A 174 7.99 -25.28 -10.39
N SER A 175 8.52 -24.06 -10.34
CA SER A 175 7.77 -22.86 -9.95
C SER A 175 7.84 -21.78 -11.02
N TYR A 176 6.74 -21.05 -11.16
CA TYR A 176 6.55 -19.91 -12.07
C TYR A 176 6.44 -18.58 -11.32
N SER A 177 6.53 -18.62 -9.99
CA SER A 177 6.50 -17.45 -9.11
C SER A 177 7.65 -17.51 -8.13
N LEU A 178 7.99 -16.35 -7.57
CA LEU A 178 8.93 -16.26 -6.47
C LEU A 178 8.32 -16.92 -5.21
N PRO A 179 9.15 -17.46 -4.29
CA PRO A 179 8.65 -18.11 -3.09
C PRO A 179 7.95 -17.10 -2.17
N ILE A 180 6.97 -17.56 -1.41
CA ILE A 180 6.22 -16.73 -0.43
C ILE A 180 7.12 -16.07 0.64
N THR A 181 8.34 -16.56 0.82
CA THR A 181 9.34 -15.96 1.74
C THR A 181 10.06 -14.76 1.14
N CYS A 182 9.93 -14.52 -0.17
CA CYS A 182 10.53 -13.39 -0.87
C CYS A 182 10.00 -12.06 -0.30
N ARG A 183 10.91 -11.10 -0.12
CA ARG A 183 10.62 -9.80 0.49
C ARG A 183 10.18 -8.72 -0.50
N LEU A 184 10.25 -9.01 -1.80
CA LEU A 184 9.82 -8.07 -2.84
C LEU A 184 8.28 -7.96 -2.84
N SER A 185 7.77 -6.76 -3.03
CA SER A 185 6.34 -6.48 -3.16
C SER A 185 5.75 -7.18 -4.38
N MET A 186 4.46 -7.53 -4.31
CA MET A 186 3.74 -8.14 -5.42
C MET A 186 3.88 -7.31 -6.72
N GLY A 187 3.86 -5.98 -6.60
CA GLY A 187 4.08 -5.07 -7.72
C GLY A 187 5.40 -5.32 -8.43
N LEU A 188 6.52 -5.39 -7.69
CA LEU A 188 7.82 -5.67 -8.28
C LEU A 188 7.96 -7.12 -8.77
N GLN A 189 7.38 -8.08 -8.06
CA GLN A 189 7.38 -9.49 -8.49
C GLN A 189 6.72 -9.65 -9.86
N ASN A 190 5.58 -8.96 -10.09
CA ASN A 190 4.86 -8.98 -11.37
C ASN A 190 5.69 -8.43 -12.53
N GLN A 191 6.63 -7.50 -12.27
CA GLN A 191 7.54 -6.99 -13.29
C GLN A 191 8.78 -7.89 -13.48
N LEU A 192 9.32 -8.45 -12.39
CA LEU A 192 10.57 -9.21 -12.41
C LEU A 192 10.41 -10.64 -12.95
N VAL A 193 9.30 -11.32 -12.61
CA VAL A 193 9.07 -12.72 -12.98
C VAL A 193 9.10 -12.93 -14.51
N PRO A 194 8.42 -12.10 -15.33
CA PRO A 194 8.53 -12.20 -16.79
C PRO A 194 9.97 -12.09 -17.29
N ILE A 195 10.77 -11.17 -16.75
CA ILE A 195 12.18 -11.02 -17.13
C ILE A 195 12.95 -12.31 -16.80
N LEU A 196 12.84 -12.81 -15.57
CA LEU A 196 13.50 -14.04 -15.14
C LEU A 196 13.11 -15.23 -16.02
N ALA A 197 11.82 -15.37 -16.34
CA ALA A 197 11.30 -16.46 -17.16
C ALA A 197 11.88 -16.49 -18.58
N ASN A 198 12.18 -15.32 -19.15
CA ASN A 198 12.68 -15.20 -20.52
C ASN A 198 14.21 -15.20 -20.64
N ILE A 199 14.95 -14.83 -19.58
CA ILE A 199 16.42 -14.91 -19.57
C ILE A 199 16.96 -16.22 -18.97
N LEU A 200 16.17 -16.89 -18.12
CA LEU A 200 16.41 -18.27 -17.69
C LEU A 200 15.78 -19.23 -18.70
N GLU A 201 16.11 -19.10 -19.98
CA GLU A 201 15.63 -20.00 -21.04
C GLU A 201 16.83 -20.73 -21.65
N ALA A 202 16.75 -22.06 -21.68
CA ALA A 202 17.85 -22.93 -22.12
C ALA A 202 17.93 -22.98 -23.66
N GLU A 203 16.78 -22.86 -24.32
CA GLU A 203 16.70 -22.77 -25.77
C GLU A 203 17.01 -21.33 -26.24
N GLN A 204 18.19 -21.13 -26.84
CA GLN A 204 18.64 -19.81 -27.31
C GLN A 204 17.65 -19.10 -28.25
N ALA A 205 16.84 -19.84 -29.01
CA ALA A 205 15.84 -19.28 -29.93
C ALA A 205 14.62 -18.67 -29.21
N LYS A 206 14.34 -19.10 -27.97
CA LYS A 206 13.24 -18.59 -27.13
C LYS A 206 13.71 -17.58 -26.09
N CYS A 207 15.02 -17.54 -25.82
CA CYS A 207 15.64 -16.61 -24.88
C CYS A 207 15.59 -15.17 -25.43
N TRP A 208 15.41 -14.19 -24.54
CA TRP A 208 15.52 -12.79 -24.92
C TRP A 208 16.94 -12.43 -25.38
N GLY A 209 17.01 -11.46 -26.29
CA GLY A 209 18.25 -10.75 -26.60
C GLY A 209 18.52 -9.63 -25.60
N PHE A 210 19.74 -9.06 -25.65
CA PHE A 210 20.15 -7.96 -24.77
C PHE A 210 19.29 -6.71 -24.94
N ASP A 211 18.90 -6.34 -26.16
CA ASP A 211 18.09 -5.15 -26.40
C ASP A 211 16.75 -5.22 -25.66
N GLN A 212 16.08 -6.37 -25.72
CA GLN A 212 14.82 -6.57 -25.00
C GLN A 212 15.05 -6.62 -23.49
N PHE A 213 16.09 -7.33 -23.02
CA PHE A 213 16.44 -7.33 -21.59
C PHE A 213 16.70 -5.92 -21.05
N PHE A 214 17.45 -5.08 -21.77
CA PHE A 214 17.74 -3.71 -21.37
C PHE A 214 16.51 -2.81 -21.42
N ALA A 215 15.65 -2.96 -22.43
CA ALA A 215 14.40 -2.21 -22.51
C ALA A 215 13.48 -2.53 -21.32
N GLU A 216 13.26 -3.81 -21.03
CA GLU A 216 12.36 -4.28 -19.97
C GLU A 216 12.89 -3.96 -18.57
N THR A 217 14.19 -4.10 -18.33
CA THR A 217 14.79 -3.71 -17.04
C THR A 217 14.82 -2.20 -16.86
N SER A 218 15.08 -1.43 -17.91
CA SER A 218 15.03 0.04 -17.87
C SER A 218 13.61 0.55 -17.61
N ASP A 219 12.60 -0.10 -18.19
CA ASP A 219 11.19 0.21 -17.92
C ASP A 219 10.86 0.10 -16.42
N ILE A 220 11.28 -1.00 -15.76
CA ILE A 220 11.13 -1.15 -14.30
C ILE A 220 11.82 -0.02 -13.54
N LEU A 221 13.06 0.31 -13.91
CA LEU A 221 13.89 1.29 -13.20
C LEU A 221 13.44 2.74 -13.40
N GLN A 222 12.61 3.02 -14.41
CA GLN A 222 12.04 4.35 -14.70
C GLN A 222 10.67 4.57 -14.05
N ARG A 223 10.02 3.51 -13.57
CA ARG A 223 8.75 3.62 -12.85
C ARG A 223 8.94 4.24 -11.47
N ILE A 224 7.97 5.06 -11.08
CA ILE A 224 7.79 5.48 -9.69
C ILE A 224 6.93 4.45 -8.95
N VAL A 225 7.02 4.45 -7.62
CA VAL A 225 6.21 3.58 -6.76
C VAL A 225 5.17 4.43 -6.04
N ILE A 226 3.90 4.06 -6.19
CA ILE A 226 2.80 4.61 -5.41
C ILE A 226 2.33 3.55 -4.41
N HIS A 227 2.33 3.93 -3.13
CA HIS A 227 1.93 3.06 -2.04
C HIS A 227 0.42 3.17 -1.82
N VAL A 228 -0.29 2.06 -1.95
CA VAL A 228 -1.74 1.98 -1.81
C VAL A 228 -2.09 0.96 -0.73
N PHE A 229 -2.72 1.40 0.36
CA PHE A 229 -3.22 0.50 1.39
C PHE A 229 -4.71 0.20 1.16
N SER A 230 -5.02 -1.05 0.80
CA SER A 230 -6.40 -1.51 0.66
C SER A 230 -7.02 -1.73 2.03
N LEU A 231 -7.87 -0.80 2.47
CA LEU A 231 -8.49 -0.84 3.78
C LEU A 231 -9.41 -2.07 3.95
N PRO A 232 -10.23 -2.49 2.96
CA PRO A 232 -11.06 -3.69 3.09
C PRO A 232 -10.23 -4.98 3.19
N GLN A 233 -9.11 -5.06 2.46
CA GLN A 233 -8.27 -6.26 2.43
C GLN A 233 -7.21 -6.30 3.53
N ALA A 234 -6.90 -5.15 4.12
CA ALA A 234 -5.82 -4.93 5.09
C ALA A 234 -4.43 -5.29 4.53
N VAL A 235 -4.15 -4.85 3.29
CA VAL A 235 -2.89 -5.13 2.57
C VAL A 235 -2.32 -3.84 1.97
N LEU A 236 -1.01 -3.65 2.12
CA LEU A 236 -0.25 -2.58 1.46
C LEU A 236 0.25 -3.08 0.10
N HIS A 237 0.03 -2.28 -0.93
CA HIS A 237 0.41 -2.53 -2.32
C HIS A 237 1.43 -1.50 -2.79
N HIS A 238 2.42 -1.96 -3.56
CA HIS A 238 3.37 -1.10 -4.25
C HIS A 238 2.98 -1.10 -5.73
N VAL A 239 2.58 0.05 -6.25
CA VAL A 239 2.11 0.20 -7.63
C VAL A 239 3.21 0.84 -8.44
N TYR A 240 3.88 0.03 -9.28
CA TYR A 240 4.95 0.48 -10.17
C TYR A 240 4.38 1.04 -11.46
N ILE A 241 4.52 2.34 -11.67
CA ILE A 241 3.89 3.07 -12.77
C ILE A 241 4.78 4.20 -13.27
N HIS A 242 4.68 4.58 -14.55
CA HIS A 242 5.42 5.73 -15.05
C HIS A 242 4.74 7.04 -14.62
N ALA A 243 5.55 8.05 -14.28
CA ALA A 243 5.03 9.35 -13.84
C ALA A 243 4.12 10.03 -14.89
N HIS A 244 4.39 9.78 -16.18
CA HIS A 244 3.64 10.30 -17.32
C HIS A 244 2.39 9.47 -17.66
N ASN A 245 2.14 8.32 -17.02
CA ASN A 245 0.92 7.56 -17.24
C ASN A 245 -0.28 8.35 -16.71
N THR A 246 -1.45 8.09 -17.28
CA THR A 246 -2.70 8.68 -16.79
C THR A 246 -3.15 7.98 -15.52
N ILE A 247 -3.94 8.68 -14.71
CA ILE A 247 -4.59 8.11 -13.54
C ILE A 247 -5.48 6.93 -13.93
N ALA A 248 -6.10 6.90 -15.12
CA ALA A 248 -6.82 5.72 -15.60
C ALA A 248 -5.96 4.44 -15.57
N ILE A 249 -4.71 4.52 -16.03
CA ILE A 249 -3.76 3.39 -16.00
C ILE A 249 -3.41 3.02 -14.56
N PHE A 250 -3.26 4.01 -13.67
CA PHE A 250 -3.06 3.77 -12.24
C PHE A 250 -4.22 2.99 -11.62
N LEU A 251 -5.46 3.38 -11.88
CA LEU A 251 -6.65 2.71 -11.35
C LEU A 251 -6.74 1.24 -11.83
N GLU A 252 -6.37 0.98 -13.09
CA GLU A 252 -6.27 -0.40 -13.61
C GLU A 252 -5.13 -1.19 -12.94
N ALA A 253 -3.97 -0.59 -12.72
CA ALA A 253 -2.86 -1.23 -12.00
C ALA A 253 -3.23 -1.55 -10.54
N VAL A 254 -4.05 -0.71 -9.89
CA VAL A 254 -4.63 -1.02 -8.57
C VAL A 254 -5.64 -2.16 -8.68
N TYR A 255 -6.46 -2.19 -9.73
CA TYR A 255 -7.41 -3.28 -9.97
C TYR A 255 -6.69 -4.64 -10.12
N GLU A 256 -5.58 -4.71 -10.86
CA GLU A 256 -4.82 -5.96 -11.02
C GLU A 256 -4.31 -6.54 -9.70
N GLN A 257 -3.98 -5.68 -8.72
CA GLN A 257 -3.48 -6.13 -7.41
C GLN A 257 -4.57 -6.34 -6.36
N THR A 258 -5.66 -5.57 -6.43
CA THR A 258 -6.71 -5.55 -5.40
C THR A 258 -7.99 -6.23 -5.84
N ASN A 259 -8.21 -6.42 -7.14
CA ASN A 259 -9.49 -6.86 -7.73
C ASN A 259 -10.67 -5.92 -7.41
N VAL A 260 -10.40 -4.64 -7.06
CA VAL A 260 -11.42 -3.60 -6.88
C VAL A 260 -11.55 -2.79 -8.17
N PRO A 261 -12.69 -2.84 -8.89
CA PRO A 261 -12.85 -2.13 -10.16
C PRO A 261 -12.70 -0.60 -10.00
N PRO A 262 -12.15 0.14 -10.99
CA PRO A 262 -11.91 1.59 -10.91
C PRO A 262 -13.09 2.41 -10.39
N LYS A 263 -14.32 2.09 -10.84
CA LYS A 263 -15.57 2.74 -10.41
C LYS A 263 -15.90 2.61 -8.92
N HIS A 264 -15.27 1.68 -8.21
CA HIS A 264 -15.49 1.42 -6.78
C HIS A 264 -14.24 1.73 -5.95
N GLN A 265 -13.25 2.41 -6.53
CA GLN A 265 -12.03 2.84 -5.85
C GLN A 265 -12.23 4.26 -5.30
N GLU A 266 -12.36 4.37 -3.98
CA GLU A 266 -12.40 5.64 -3.27
C GLU A 266 -11.07 5.82 -2.54
N TYR A 267 -10.41 6.96 -2.71
CA TYR A 267 -9.10 7.20 -2.13
C TYR A 267 -9.14 8.24 -1.03
N LEU A 268 -8.32 8.02 -0.01
CA LEU A 268 -8.00 9.01 1.02
C LEU A 268 -6.48 9.23 1.07
N PHE A 269 -6.07 10.46 1.30
CA PHE A 269 -4.68 10.81 1.57
C PHE A 269 -4.63 11.78 2.75
N GLU A 270 -3.81 11.45 3.76
CA GLU A 270 -3.63 12.28 4.96
C GLU A 270 -4.95 12.77 5.59
N GLY A 271 -5.95 11.88 5.67
CA GLY A 271 -7.26 12.16 6.28
C GLY A 271 -8.29 12.79 5.34
N HIS A 272 -7.91 13.17 4.12
CA HIS A 272 -8.80 13.87 3.20
C HIS A 272 -9.20 12.99 2.01
N PRO A 273 -10.44 13.11 1.48
CA PRO A 273 -10.82 12.49 0.21
C PRO A 273 -9.89 12.96 -0.93
N CYS A 274 -9.32 12.01 -1.65
CA CYS A 274 -8.43 12.26 -2.78
C CYS A 274 -9.16 11.89 -4.08
N VAL A 275 -9.68 12.90 -4.77
CA VAL A 275 -10.36 12.69 -6.07
C VAL A 275 -9.30 12.58 -7.16
N LEU A 276 -9.24 11.40 -7.77
CA LEU A 276 -8.28 11.09 -8.83
C LEU A 276 -8.94 11.24 -10.20
N GLU A 277 -8.67 12.33 -10.91
CA GLU A 277 -9.21 12.58 -12.25
C GLU A 277 -8.53 11.71 -13.31
N SER A 278 -9.29 10.85 -13.99
CA SER A 278 -8.74 9.80 -14.88
C SER A 278 -7.88 10.32 -16.04
N SER A 279 -8.08 11.57 -16.48
CA SER A 279 -7.33 12.22 -17.56
C SER A 279 -5.99 12.81 -17.13
N LEU A 280 -5.79 13.06 -15.83
CA LEU A 280 -4.56 13.67 -15.33
C LEU A 280 -3.42 12.65 -15.29
N SER A 281 -2.19 13.18 -15.36
CA SER A 281 -0.98 12.39 -15.20
C SER A 281 -0.75 12.01 -13.74
N VAL A 282 -0.20 10.81 -13.52
CA VAL A 282 0.11 10.25 -12.20
C VAL A 282 1.08 11.10 -11.38
N GLN A 283 1.96 11.88 -12.03
CA GLN A 283 2.85 12.83 -11.36
C GLN A 283 2.13 13.86 -10.46
N HIS A 284 0.82 14.07 -10.65
CA HIS A 284 0.02 14.98 -9.82
C HIS A 284 -0.51 14.29 -8.55
N ILE A 285 -0.35 12.98 -8.40
CA ILE A 285 -0.64 12.28 -7.15
C ILE A 285 0.43 12.68 -6.13
N ALA A 286 -0.01 13.05 -4.92
CA ALA A 286 0.89 13.40 -3.83
C ALA A 286 1.92 12.28 -3.55
N PRO A 287 3.18 12.60 -3.22
CA PRO A 287 4.18 11.60 -2.89
C PRO A 287 3.70 10.70 -1.75
N THR A 288 3.87 9.39 -1.92
CA THR A 288 3.44 8.38 -0.93
C THR A 288 4.61 7.59 -0.40
N THR A 289 4.47 7.05 0.81
CA THR A 289 5.43 6.11 1.41
C THR A 289 4.67 4.93 2.00
N ALA A 290 5.38 3.86 2.37
CA ALA A 290 4.76 2.73 3.08
C ALA A 290 4.07 3.14 4.40
N SER A 291 4.56 4.21 5.06
CA SER A 291 3.99 4.74 6.30
C SER A 291 2.92 5.82 6.09
N SER A 292 2.87 6.44 4.90
CA SER A 292 1.83 7.38 4.47
C SER A 292 1.34 7.02 3.06
N PRO A 293 0.58 5.91 2.92
CA PRO A 293 0.05 5.47 1.64
C PRO A 293 -1.26 6.19 1.29
N LEU A 294 -1.66 6.11 0.02
CA LEU A 294 -3.05 6.31 -0.38
C LEU A 294 -3.89 5.19 0.24
N VAL A 295 -4.92 5.55 1.00
CA VAL A 295 -5.84 4.56 1.56
C VAL A 295 -6.96 4.32 0.55
N LEU A 296 -7.01 3.11 0.01
CA LEU A 296 -8.09 2.67 -0.86
C LEU A 296 -9.23 2.11 -0.01
N PHE A 297 -10.40 2.71 -0.17
CA PHE A 297 -11.65 2.27 0.39
C PHE A 297 -12.59 1.78 -0.73
N SER A 298 -13.42 0.78 -0.43
CA SER A 298 -14.38 0.23 -1.37
C SER A 298 -15.57 -0.37 -0.66
N MET A 299 -16.73 -0.37 -1.33
CA MET A 299 -17.99 -0.92 -0.83
C MET A 299 -18.11 -2.44 -1.01
N ALA A 300 -17.13 -3.08 -1.67
CA ALA A 300 -17.09 -4.53 -1.80
C ALA A 300 -16.95 -5.20 -0.43
N SER A 301 -17.85 -6.13 -0.11
CA SER A 301 -17.89 -6.82 1.18
C SER A 301 -16.99 -8.07 1.15
N ASP A 302 -15.69 -7.88 1.35
CA ASP A 302 -14.75 -8.98 1.50
C ASP A 302 -14.34 -9.16 2.96
N THR A 303 -14.10 -10.42 3.37
CA THR A 303 -13.32 -10.69 4.59
C THR A 303 -11.91 -10.18 4.38
N PRO A 304 -11.33 -9.37 5.30
CA PRO A 304 -9.96 -8.93 5.19
C PRO A 304 -9.03 -10.14 5.07
N LYS A 305 -8.22 -10.17 4.00
CA LYS A 305 -7.26 -11.24 3.75
C LYS A 305 -6.06 -11.11 4.69
N GLY A 306 -5.64 -9.86 4.96
CA GLY A 306 -4.41 -9.55 5.68
C GLY A 306 -3.15 -9.98 4.91
N LEU A 307 -2.00 -9.77 5.55
CA LEU A 307 -0.72 -10.18 5.00
C LEU A 307 -0.64 -11.71 4.94
N THR A 308 -0.38 -12.26 3.76
CA THR A 308 -0.09 -13.69 3.61
C THR A 308 1.41 -13.92 3.78
N PHE A 309 1.80 -14.83 4.67
CA PHE A 309 3.20 -15.17 4.92
C PHE A 309 3.35 -16.63 5.36
N ARG A 310 4.55 -17.18 5.21
CA ARG A 310 4.92 -18.50 5.76
C ARG A 310 5.53 -18.33 7.14
N ASP A 311 5.06 -19.12 8.09
CA ASP A 311 5.57 -19.10 9.47
C ASP A 311 7.06 -19.50 9.52
N PRO A 312 7.96 -18.60 9.96
CA PRO A 312 9.38 -18.90 10.08
C PRO A 312 9.69 -20.07 11.02
N ALA A 313 8.80 -20.44 11.94
CA ALA A 313 9.01 -21.53 12.89
C ALA A 313 8.94 -22.93 12.26
N LEU A 314 8.30 -23.08 11.08
CA LEU A 314 8.05 -24.38 10.46
C LEU A 314 9.32 -25.04 9.89
N ASP A 315 10.27 -24.23 9.41
CA ASP A 315 11.43 -24.71 8.64
C ASP A 315 12.77 -24.50 9.37
N VAL A 316 12.74 -24.31 10.68
CA VAL A 316 13.94 -24.02 11.47
C VAL A 316 14.82 -25.27 11.58
N PRO A 317 16.08 -25.23 11.10
CA PRO A 317 16.97 -26.37 11.20
C PRO A 317 17.36 -26.64 12.65
N LYS A 318 17.56 -27.91 13.01
CA LYS A 318 17.90 -28.33 14.37
C LYS A 318 19.37 -28.72 14.45
N PHE A 319 20.04 -28.31 15.53
CA PHE A 319 21.40 -28.74 15.81
C PHE A 319 21.45 -30.25 16.07
N VAL A 320 22.43 -30.91 15.47
CA VAL A 320 22.77 -32.29 15.77
C VAL A 320 23.60 -32.32 17.07
N PRO A 321 23.42 -33.29 17.98
CA PRO A 321 24.18 -33.34 19.24
C PRO A 321 25.70 -33.44 19.06
N LYS A 322 26.14 -34.12 18.00
CA LYS A 322 27.56 -34.20 17.62
C LYS A 322 28.09 -32.81 17.24
N VAL A 323 29.30 -32.47 17.68
CA VAL A 323 29.97 -31.24 17.26
C VAL A 323 30.52 -31.43 15.85
N ASP A 324 30.07 -30.57 14.94
CA ASP A 324 30.58 -30.44 13.59
C ASP A 324 30.57 -28.94 13.29
N LEU A 325 31.76 -28.33 13.28
CA LEU A 325 31.89 -26.87 13.25
C LEU A 325 31.26 -26.26 11.99
N GLN A 326 31.34 -26.95 10.85
CA GLN A 326 30.78 -26.47 9.59
C GLN A 326 29.25 -26.66 9.54
N SER A 327 28.77 -27.84 9.97
CA SER A 327 27.32 -28.10 10.04
C SER A 327 26.64 -27.21 11.09
N ASP A 328 27.29 -26.97 12.22
CA ASP A 328 26.79 -26.10 13.29
C ASP A 328 26.73 -24.65 12.83
N TYR A 329 27.76 -24.17 12.10
CA TYR A 329 27.74 -22.85 11.46
C TYR A 329 26.58 -22.70 10.47
N ASN A 330 26.39 -23.68 9.58
CA ASN A 330 25.30 -23.66 8.59
C ASN A 330 23.92 -23.70 9.26
N THR A 331 23.76 -24.53 10.29
CA THR A 331 22.54 -24.61 11.10
C THR A 331 22.26 -23.27 11.77
N ALA A 332 23.25 -22.68 12.44
CA ALA A 332 23.12 -21.37 13.07
C ALA A 332 22.75 -20.27 12.07
N LYS A 333 23.33 -20.28 10.85
CA LYS A 333 22.96 -19.36 9.76
C LYS A 333 21.47 -19.48 9.43
N GLY A 334 20.98 -20.70 9.21
CA GLY A 334 19.57 -20.94 8.86
C GLY A 334 18.60 -20.54 9.96
N VAL A 335 18.91 -20.87 11.23
CA VAL A 335 18.09 -20.45 12.38
C VAL A 335 18.10 -18.94 12.54
N LEU A 336 19.25 -18.27 12.35
CA LEU A 336 19.33 -16.80 12.44
C LEU A 336 18.54 -16.14 11.31
N GLY A 337 18.60 -16.69 10.09
CA GLY A 337 17.77 -16.25 8.96
C GLY A 337 16.28 -16.33 9.26
N ALA A 338 15.80 -17.43 9.83
CA ALA A 338 14.40 -17.55 10.28
C ALA A 338 14.05 -16.49 11.34
N GLY A 339 14.98 -16.17 12.24
CA GLY A 339 14.81 -15.10 13.22
C GLY A 339 14.70 -13.70 12.59
N TYR A 340 15.54 -13.36 11.61
CA TYR A 340 15.45 -12.08 10.89
C TYR A 340 14.16 -11.99 10.06
N GLN A 341 13.71 -13.10 9.47
CA GLN A 341 12.41 -13.16 8.80
C GLN A 341 11.26 -12.88 9.76
N ALA A 342 11.31 -13.47 10.96
CA ALA A 342 10.32 -13.20 12.01
C ALA A 342 10.33 -11.73 12.46
N LEU A 343 11.52 -11.10 12.58
CA LEU A 343 11.64 -9.68 12.89
C LEU A 343 11.03 -8.79 11.78
N TRP A 344 11.35 -9.07 10.52
CA TRP A 344 10.78 -8.34 9.39
C TRP A 344 9.25 -8.48 9.35
N LEU A 345 8.73 -9.71 9.46
CA LEU A 345 7.29 -9.95 9.53
C LEU A 345 6.65 -9.22 10.72
N ALA A 346 7.26 -9.26 11.91
CA ALA A 346 6.74 -8.57 13.08
C ALA A 346 6.57 -7.05 12.84
N ARG A 347 7.52 -6.42 12.14
CA ARG A 347 7.43 -5.01 11.74
C ARG A 347 6.28 -4.77 10.75
N VAL A 348 6.22 -5.55 9.67
CA VAL A 348 5.14 -5.42 8.66
C VAL A 348 3.76 -5.66 9.26
N LEU A 349 3.61 -6.63 10.17
CA LEU A 349 2.35 -6.90 10.87
C LEU A 349 1.96 -5.75 11.82
N LEU A 350 2.93 -5.09 12.45
CA LEU A 350 2.67 -3.91 13.29
C LEU A 350 2.26 -2.71 12.43
N ASP A 351 3.00 -2.45 11.34
CA ASP A 351 2.70 -1.35 10.41
C ASP A 351 1.31 -1.53 9.79
N GLY A 352 0.97 -2.77 9.39
CA GLY A 352 -0.37 -3.11 8.89
C GLY A 352 -1.47 -2.83 9.91
N GLN A 353 -1.25 -3.06 11.20
CA GLN A 353 -2.20 -2.70 12.26
C GLN A 353 -2.36 -1.20 12.41
N ALA A 354 -1.26 -0.44 12.36
CA ALA A 354 -1.30 1.01 12.40
C ALA A 354 -2.07 1.59 11.20
N LEU A 355 -1.85 1.05 10.00
CA LEU A 355 -2.56 1.45 8.78
C LEU A 355 -4.05 1.09 8.82
N MET A 356 -4.41 -0.12 9.26
CA MET A 356 -5.81 -0.52 9.48
C MET A 356 -6.53 0.45 10.39
N LEU A 357 -5.91 0.78 11.53
CA LEU A 357 -6.49 1.72 12.47
C LEU A 357 -6.62 3.12 11.85
N ARG A 358 -5.52 3.67 11.33
CA ARG A 358 -5.51 5.03 10.74
C ARG A 358 -6.54 5.18 9.63
N GLY A 359 -6.61 4.22 8.71
CA GLY A 359 -7.58 4.25 7.61
C GLY A 359 -9.02 4.19 8.10
N LEU A 360 -9.34 3.34 9.09
CA LEU A 360 -10.68 3.31 9.69
C LEU A 360 -11.04 4.64 10.35
N HIS A 361 -10.10 5.26 11.06
CA HIS A 361 -10.33 6.55 11.70
C HIS A 361 -10.68 7.63 10.68
N TRP A 362 -9.93 7.74 9.58
CA TRP A 362 -10.22 8.70 8.51
C TRP A 362 -11.60 8.48 7.88
N VAL A 363 -11.96 7.23 7.59
CA VAL A 363 -13.30 6.93 7.04
C VAL A 363 -14.40 7.29 8.05
N LEU A 364 -14.17 7.05 9.35
CA LEU A 364 -15.13 7.45 10.39
C LEU A 364 -15.32 8.97 10.46
N GLU A 365 -14.24 9.75 10.37
CA GLU A 365 -14.32 11.22 10.37
C GLU A 365 -15.11 11.74 9.17
N ILE A 366 -14.88 11.18 7.97
CA ILE A 366 -15.64 11.52 6.78
C ILE A 366 -17.11 11.17 6.93
N LEU A 367 -17.44 9.97 7.43
CA LEU A 367 -18.84 9.59 7.66
C LEU A 367 -19.50 10.45 8.73
N HIS A 368 -18.77 10.89 9.76
CA HIS A 368 -19.28 11.84 10.74
C HIS A 368 -19.62 13.18 10.09
N SER A 369 -18.72 13.71 9.26
CA SER A 369 -18.96 14.94 8.50
C SER A 369 -20.17 14.82 7.56
N MET A 370 -20.28 13.69 6.84
CA MET A 370 -21.44 13.41 5.98
C MET A 370 -22.75 13.31 6.75
N CYS A 371 -22.76 12.69 7.94
CA CYS A 371 -23.93 12.64 8.81
C CYS A 371 -24.36 14.05 9.22
N GLN A 372 -23.40 14.89 9.65
CA GLN A 372 -23.68 16.27 10.04
C GLN A 372 -24.27 17.07 8.88
N GLN A 373 -23.63 17.02 7.71
CA GLN A 373 -24.11 17.73 6.52
C GLN A 373 -25.51 17.26 6.10
N THR A 374 -25.76 15.94 6.11
CA THR A 374 -27.08 15.38 5.76
C THR A 374 -28.15 15.84 6.77
N LEU A 375 -27.81 15.90 8.06
CA LEU A 375 -28.71 16.35 9.11
C LEU A 375 -29.04 17.84 8.95
N GLU A 376 -28.04 18.69 8.69
CA GLU A 376 -28.22 20.13 8.45
C GLU A 376 -29.14 20.39 7.25
N VAL A 377 -28.94 19.69 6.13
CA VAL A 377 -29.81 19.79 4.95
C VAL A 377 -31.23 19.33 5.27
N THR A 378 -31.38 18.21 5.99
CA THR A 378 -32.69 17.68 6.37
C THR A 378 -33.44 18.64 7.30
N GLN A 379 -32.76 19.20 8.30
CA GLN A 379 -33.34 20.16 9.24
C GLN A 379 -33.74 21.47 8.54
N THR A 380 -32.90 21.96 7.62
CA THR A 380 -33.21 23.14 6.81
C THR A 380 -34.46 22.91 5.94
N ALA A 381 -34.58 21.74 5.32
CA ALA A 381 -35.77 21.37 4.55
C ALA A 381 -37.03 21.28 5.42
N LEU A 382 -36.93 20.72 6.63
CA LEU A 382 -38.03 20.65 7.59
C LEU A 382 -38.49 22.04 8.06
N LEU A 383 -37.55 22.95 8.34
CA LEU A 383 -37.86 24.35 8.69
C LEU A 383 -38.54 25.10 7.53
N PHE A 384 -38.10 24.85 6.30
CA PHE A 384 -38.73 25.43 5.11
C PHE A 384 -40.19 24.95 4.96
N LEU A 385 -40.44 23.64 5.15
CA LEU A 385 -41.78 23.06 5.09
C LEU A 385 -42.71 23.56 6.21
N SER A 386 -42.21 23.72 7.43
CA SER A 386 -43.01 24.22 8.56
C SER A 386 -43.46 25.67 8.36
N SER A 387 -42.63 26.50 7.71
CA SER A 387 -43.01 27.88 7.36
C SER A 387 -44.14 27.95 6.33
N GLY A 388 -44.22 27.01 5.38
CA GLY A 388 -45.29 26.96 4.37
C GLY A 388 -46.61 26.41 4.91
N LEU A 389 -46.54 25.51 5.88
CA LEU A 389 -47.72 24.95 6.56
C LEU A 389 -48.36 25.94 7.56
N GLY A 390 -47.60 26.94 8.05
CA GLY A 390 -48.07 27.94 9.01
C GLY A 390 -49.09 28.96 8.49
N ILE A 391 -49.44 28.93 7.19
CA ILE A 391 -50.53 29.76 6.62
C ILE A 391 -51.89 29.10 6.92
N GLU A 392 -52.22 28.93 8.20
CA GLU A 392 -53.49 28.34 8.66
C GLU A 392 -54.65 29.36 8.75
N ARG A 393 -54.40 30.67 8.54
CA ARG A 393 -55.38 31.72 8.83
C ARG A 393 -56.35 32.14 7.70
N LEU A 394 -56.55 31.33 6.66
CA LEU A 394 -57.50 31.69 5.59
C LEU A 394 -58.92 31.11 5.74
N SER A 395 -59.22 30.38 6.82
CA SER A 395 -60.52 29.68 6.99
C SER A 395 -61.67 30.52 7.57
N SER A 396 -61.57 31.85 7.65
CA SER A 396 -62.69 32.68 8.12
C SER A 396 -62.81 34.01 7.36
N GLY A 397 -63.36 33.97 6.15
CA GLY A 397 -63.72 35.18 5.41
C GLY A 397 -64.65 34.84 4.25
N ALA A 398 -65.88 35.33 4.33
CA ALA A 398 -66.96 35.01 3.41
C ALA A 398 -66.68 35.51 1.98
N GLY A 399 -66.32 34.59 1.09
CA GLY A 399 -66.24 34.76 -0.36
C GLY A 399 -65.84 33.42 -0.94
N MET A 400 -66.69 32.81 -1.77
CA MET A 400 -66.47 31.45 -2.30
C MET A 400 -65.25 31.45 -3.23
N PRO A 401 -64.13 30.79 -2.85
CA PRO A 401 -63.02 30.57 -3.77
C PRO A 401 -63.43 29.53 -4.83
N ASP A 402 -62.76 29.55 -5.98
CA ASP A 402 -62.96 28.53 -7.02
C ASP A 402 -62.69 27.12 -6.42
N PHE A 403 -63.70 26.25 -6.44
CA PHE A 403 -63.70 24.98 -5.70
C PHE A 403 -62.53 24.06 -6.13
N GLN A 404 -62.05 24.25 -7.36
CA GLN A 404 -60.93 23.51 -7.93
C GLN A 404 -59.58 23.92 -7.34
N GLU A 405 -59.31 25.23 -7.19
CA GLU A 405 -58.04 25.73 -6.62
C GLU A 405 -57.91 25.38 -5.13
N LEU A 406 -59.01 25.38 -4.39
CA LEU A 406 -59.03 24.98 -2.98
C LEU A 406 -58.71 23.49 -2.81
N LYS A 407 -59.21 22.65 -3.73
CA LYS A 407 -58.95 21.21 -3.75
C LYS A 407 -57.49 20.91 -4.08
N GLU A 408 -56.93 21.61 -5.08
CA GLU A 408 -55.52 21.50 -5.45
C GLU A 408 -54.60 21.97 -4.32
N ALA A 409 -54.95 23.05 -3.61
CA ALA A 409 -54.21 23.52 -2.44
C ALA A 409 -54.24 22.52 -1.27
N MET A 410 -55.39 21.86 -1.01
CA MET A 410 -55.48 20.81 0.01
C MET A 410 -54.64 19.57 -0.34
N GLU A 411 -54.62 19.18 -1.61
CA GLU A 411 -53.80 18.06 -2.08
C GLU A 411 -52.29 18.36 -1.95
N LEU A 412 -51.86 19.56 -2.34
CA LEU A 412 -50.48 20.02 -2.16
C LEU A 412 -50.07 20.08 -0.69
N ARG A 413 -50.94 20.56 0.21
CA ARG A 413 -50.69 20.55 1.66
C ARG A 413 -50.53 19.13 2.22
N SER A 414 -51.38 18.19 1.80
CA SER A 414 -51.27 16.79 2.21
C SER A 414 -49.95 16.15 1.72
N ARG A 415 -49.52 16.48 0.50
CA ARG A 415 -48.22 16.05 -0.04
C ARG A 415 -47.04 16.63 0.75
N LEU A 416 -47.06 17.94 1.05
CA LEU A 416 -46.03 18.59 1.88
C LEU A 416 -45.93 17.99 3.28
N GLN A 417 -47.06 17.62 3.89
CA GLN A 417 -47.08 16.93 5.19
C GLN A 417 -46.43 15.54 5.11
N THR A 418 -46.69 14.80 4.02
CA THR A 418 -46.06 13.49 3.77
C THR A 418 -44.54 13.64 3.59
N PHE A 419 -44.08 14.67 2.87
CA PHE A 419 -42.65 14.96 2.73
C PHE A 419 -42.00 15.32 4.07
N SER A 420 -42.68 16.09 4.92
CA SER A 420 -42.21 16.40 6.27
C SER A 420 -42.04 15.13 7.13
N GLU A 421 -42.96 14.18 7.06
CA GLU A 421 -42.84 12.89 7.77
C GLU A 421 -41.65 12.07 7.27
N VAL A 422 -41.43 12.01 5.96
CA VAL A 422 -40.29 11.31 5.36
C VAL A 422 -38.97 11.94 5.80
N LEU A 423 -38.85 13.27 5.77
CA LEU A 423 -37.65 13.99 6.21
C LEU A 423 -37.40 13.83 7.71
N SER A 424 -38.45 13.83 8.55
CA SER A 424 -38.33 13.57 9.98
C SER A 424 -37.77 12.17 10.25
N ARG A 425 -38.27 11.15 9.53
CA ARG A 425 -37.74 9.79 9.61
C ARG A 425 -36.29 9.70 9.13
N CYS A 426 -35.94 10.41 8.05
CA CYS A 426 -34.56 10.49 7.58
C CYS A 426 -33.64 11.10 8.65
N SER A 427 -34.05 12.21 9.28
CA SER A 427 -33.31 12.84 10.38
C SER A 427 -33.06 11.87 11.53
N HIS A 428 -34.09 11.10 11.94
CA HIS A 428 -33.93 10.11 13.01
C HIS A 428 -32.92 9.02 12.63
N ASN A 429 -33.03 8.46 11.42
CA ASN A 429 -32.09 7.43 10.96
C ASN A 429 -30.64 7.95 10.89
N VAL A 430 -30.42 9.19 10.45
CA VAL A 430 -29.07 9.81 10.44
C VAL A 430 -28.52 9.92 11.86
N THR A 431 -29.34 10.35 12.83
CA THR A 431 -28.90 10.44 14.23
C THR A 431 -28.56 9.06 14.82
N GLU A 432 -29.31 8.01 14.47
CA GLU A 432 -29.01 6.64 14.89
C GLU A 432 -27.65 6.17 14.33
N ILE A 433 -27.40 6.43 13.05
CA ILE A 433 -26.11 6.14 12.40
C ILE A 433 -24.98 6.91 13.10
N GLN A 434 -25.16 8.20 13.36
CA GLN A 434 -24.16 9.04 14.02
C GLN A 434 -23.82 8.53 15.43
N VAL A 435 -24.82 8.08 16.20
CA VAL A 435 -24.59 7.46 17.52
C VAL A 435 -23.81 6.14 17.38
N SER A 436 -24.17 5.30 16.41
CA SER A 436 -23.47 4.04 16.14
C SER A 436 -21.99 4.28 15.77
N LEU A 437 -21.72 5.25 14.90
CA LEU A 437 -20.35 5.64 14.51
C LEU A 437 -19.57 6.23 15.70
N SER A 438 -20.22 7.06 16.53
CA SER A 438 -19.59 7.61 17.75
C SER A 438 -19.20 6.52 18.74
N CYS A 439 -20.04 5.50 18.92
CA CYS A 439 -19.72 4.33 19.74
C CYS A 439 -18.48 3.61 19.21
N LEU A 440 -18.42 3.39 17.89
CA LEU A 440 -17.30 2.75 17.21
C LEU A 440 -16.00 3.58 17.33
N GLY A 441 -16.10 4.91 17.23
CA GLY A 441 -14.98 5.84 17.43
C GLY A 441 -14.42 5.81 18.87
N ARG A 442 -15.27 5.66 19.90
CA ARG A 442 -14.80 5.52 21.29
C ARG A 442 -14.04 4.21 21.54
N GLU A 443 -14.45 3.12 20.89
CA GLU A 443 -13.70 1.85 20.94
C GLU A 443 -12.34 1.97 20.26
N PHE A 444 -12.24 2.80 19.22
CA PHE A 444 -11.00 3.03 18.49
C PHE A 444 -9.92 3.68 19.35
N LEU A 445 -10.27 4.75 20.08
CA LEU A 445 -9.33 5.51 20.92
C LEU A 445 -8.68 4.64 22.01
N LYS A 446 -9.41 3.63 22.50
CA LYS A 446 -8.87 2.64 23.46
C LYS A 446 -7.81 1.74 22.83
N ASN A 447 -7.98 1.36 21.56
CA ASN A 447 -7.06 0.46 20.85
C ASN A 447 -5.81 1.19 20.32
N GLN A 448 -5.90 2.49 20.01
CA GLN A 448 -4.77 3.28 19.54
C GLN A 448 -3.65 3.36 20.59
N ASN A 449 -4.00 3.47 21.88
CA ASN A 449 -3.03 3.45 22.98
C ASN A 449 -2.29 2.11 23.10
N GLN A 450 -2.86 1.01 22.58
CA GLN A 450 -2.30 -0.33 22.69
C GLN A 450 -1.19 -0.61 21.65
N ILE A 451 -1.26 0.02 20.47
CA ILE A 451 -0.23 -0.13 19.41
C ILE A 451 1.12 0.48 19.84
N HIS A 452 1.10 1.56 20.61
CA HIS A 452 2.34 2.20 21.08
C HIS A 452 3.14 1.29 22.05
N ASP A 453 2.44 0.45 22.82
CA ASP A 453 3.04 -0.56 23.70
C ASP A 453 3.56 -1.80 22.94
N ASP A 454 3.11 -2.03 21.70
CA ASP A 454 3.45 -3.22 20.91
C ASP A 454 4.88 -3.18 20.33
N SER A 455 5.53 -2.01 20.33
CA SER A 455 6.96 -1.85 20.00
C SER A 455 7.89 -2.70 20.88
N ARG A 456 7.44 -3.08 22.09
CA ARG A 456 8.21 -3.94 23.01
C ARG A 456 8.41 -5.36 22.48
N SER A 457 7.48 -5.90 21.69
CA SER A 457 7.61 -7.25 21.12
C SER A 457 8.75 -7.32 20.08
N ILE A 458 8.84 -6.30 19.23
CA ILE A 458 9.95 -6.13 18.26
C ILE A 458 11.29 -5.99 18.98
N GLN A 459 11.35 -5.19 20.06
CA GLN A 459 12.57 -5.05 20.86
C GLN A 459 13.00 -6.38 21.52
N LYS A 460 12.06 -7.19 22.00
CA LYS A 460 12.36 -8.53 22.54
C LYS A 460 12.96 -9.45 21.46
N ILE A 461 12.39 -9.45 20.26
CA ILE A 461 12.90 -10.22 19.11
C ILE A 461 14.31 -9.75 18.74
N GLN A 462 14.53 -8.43 18.63
CA GLN A 462 15.84 -7.85 18.34
C GLN A 462 16.89 -8.27 19.39
N CYS A 463 16.56 -8.17 20.68
CA CYS A 463 17.47 -8.58 21.76
C CYS A 463 17.84 -10.07 21.68
N CYS A 464 16.90 -10.93 21.26
CA CYS A 464 17.19 -12.34 21.01
C CYS A 464 18.13 -12.52 19.80
N LEU A 465 17.88 -11.81 18.70
CA LEU A 465 18.74 -11.81 17.53
C LEU A 465 20.16 -11.36 17.84
N ASP A 466 20.34 -10.29 18.61
CA ASP A 466 21.67 -9.78 18.95
C ASP A 466 22.49 -10.82 19.73
N LYS A 467 21.85 -11.52 20.68
CA LYS A 467 22.47 -12.62 21.44
C LYS A 467 22.83 -13.80 20.53
N MET A 468 21.93 -14.20 19.64
CA MET A 468 22.18 -15.28 18.69
C MET A 468 23.29 -14.90 17.71
N HIS A 469 23.28 -13.66 17.21
CA HIS A 469 24.27 -13.14 16.28
C HIS A 469 25.68 -13.12 16.90
N PHE A 470 25.80 -12.82 18.20
CA PHE A 470 27.06 -12.92 18.92
C PHE A 470 27.64 -14.35 18.89
N ILE A 471 26.81 -15.36 19.20
CA ILE A 471 27.22 -16.77 19.15
C ILE A 471 27.54 -17.19 17.70
N TYR A 472 26.72 -16.77 16.74
CA TYR A 472 26.94 -17.03 15.31
C TYR A 472 28.32 -16.52 14.84
N LYS A 473 28.75 -15.34 15.30
CA LYS A 473 30.10 -14.82 15.00
C LYS A 473 31.20 -15.75 15.51
N GLN A 474 31.02 -16.41 16.66
CA GLN A 474 31.99 -17.38 17.17
C GLN A 474 32.00 -18.64 16.32
N PHE A 475 30.83 -19.17 15.94
CA PHE A 475 30.74 -20.33 15.03
C PHE A 475 31.34 -20.01 13.65
N LYS A 476 31.14 -18.79 13.14
CA LYS A 476 31.77 -18.32 11.89
C LYS A 476 33.29 -18.33 11.97
N LYS A 477 33.87 -17.94 13.12
CA LYS A 477 35.32 -17.97 13.35
C LYS A 477 35.85 -19.40 13.49
N SER A 478 35.11 -20.29 14.14
CA SER A 478 35.56 -21.66 14.39
C SER A 478 35.35 -22.62 13.21
N ARG A 479 34.46 -22.33 12.25
CA ARG A 479 34.06 -23.24 11.16
C ARG A 479 35.21 -23.86 10.35
N MET A 480 36.32 -23.13 10.16
CA MET A 480 37.48 -23.58 9.38
C MET A 480 38.59 -24.21 10.23
N ARG A 481 38.39 -24.32 11.56
CA ARG A 481 39.38 -24.93 12.45
C ARG A 481 39.35 -26.45 12.29
N PRO A 482 40.51 -27.14 12.34
CA PRO A 482 40.57 -28.60 12.28
C PRO A 482 39.95 -29.28 13.51
N GLY A 483 39.80 -28.54 14.62
CA GLY A 483 39.17 -29.00 15.85
C GLY A 483 39.21 -27.93 16.94
N LEU A 484 38.52 -28.20 18.05
CA LEU A 484 38.49 -27.39 19.26
C LEU A 484 39.24 -28.12 20.38
N SER A 485 39.84 -27.38 21.31
CA SER A 485 40.32 -27.97 22.57
C SER A 485 39.14 -28.43 23.43
N TYR A 486 39.39 -29.29 24.44
CA TYR A 486 38.33 -29.83 25.30
C TYR A 486 37.42 -28.72 25.88
N ASN A 487 38.00 -27.66 26.46
CA ASN A 487 37.23 -26.57 27.05
C ASN A 487 36.44 -25.77 25.98
N GLU A 488 37.05 -25.49 24.83
CA GLU A 488 36.37 -24.80 23.73
C GLU A 488 35.21 -25.64 23.16
N GLU A 489 35.37 -26.97 23.10
CA GLU A 489 34.31 -27.86 22.64
C GLU A 489 33.12 -27.88 23.63
N GLN A 490 33.38 -27.86 24.95
CA GLN A 490 32.31 -27.74 25.94
C GLN A 490 31.58 -26.40 25.86
N ILE A 491 32.33 -25.30 25.66
CA ILE A 491 31.75 -23.97 25.43
C ILE A 491 30.90 -23.97 24.16
N HIS A 492 31.40 -24.54 23.06
CA HIS A 492 30.66 -24.64 21.80
C HIS A 492 29.37 -25.47 21.96
N LYS A 493 29.41 -26.57 22.71
CA LYS A 493 28.20 -27.36 23.04
C LYS A 493 27.19 -26.55 23.86
N LEU A 494 27.65 -25.80 24.86
CA LEU A 494 26.80 -24.92 25.65
C LEU A 494 26.17 -23.82 24.79
N ASP A 495 26.97 -23.20 23.92
CA ASP A 495 26.52 -22.19 22.96
C ASP A 495 25.47 -22.72 22.00
N LYS A 496 25.58 -23.97 21.51
CA LYS A 496 24.53 -24.61 20.69
C LYS A 496 23.20 -24.72 21.43
N VAL A 497 23.24 -25.13 22.70
CA VAL A 497 22.04 -25.25 23.55
C VAL A 497 21.44 -23.88 23.82
N ASN A 498 22.27 -22.91 24.21
CA ASN A 498 21.85 -21.52 24.45
C ASN A 498 21.25 -20.89 23.20
N PHE A 499 21.89 -21.04 22.05
CA PHE A 499 21.42 -20.55 20.76
C PHE A 499 20.02 -21.11 20.43
N SER A 500 19.84 -22.43 20.60
CA SER A 500 18.55 -23.09 20.37
C SER A 500 17.47 -22.60 21.34
N HIS A 501 17.82 -22.34 22.60
CA HIS A 501 16.89 -21.81 23.60
C HIS A 501 16.46 -20.38 23.27
N VAL A 502 17.40 -19.50 22.89
CA VAL A 502 17.10 -18.12 22.49
C VAL A 502 16.25 -18.10 21.21
N ALA A 503 16.55 -18.95 20.23
CA ALA A 503 15.76 -19.08 19.00
C ALA A 503 14.31 -19.49 19.29
N LYS A 504 14.10 -20.49 20.17
CA LYS A 504 12.75 -20.90 20.58
C LYS A 504 11.98 -19.76 21.24
N ARG A 505 12.63 -19.02 22.14
CA ARG A 505 12.02 -17.85 22.79
C ARG A 505 11.66 -16.76 21.79
N LEU A 506 12.53 -16.48 20.82
CA LEU A 506 12.27 -15.51 19.76
C LEU A 506 11.01 -15.87 18.98
N LEU A 507 10.93 -17.11 18.50
CA LEU A 507 9.81 -17.59 17.70
C LEU A 507 8.51 -17.65 18.52
N GLN A 508 8.60 -17.97 19.81
CA GLN A 508 7.46 -17.90 20.72
C GLN A 508 6.92 -16.48 20.85
N VAL A 509 7.80 -15.49 21.06
CA VAL A 509 7.40 -14.07 21.10
C VAL A 509 6.76 -13.65 19.78
N PHE A 510 7.35 -14.03 18.64
CA PHE A 510 6.77 -13.74 17.33
C PHE A 510 5.35 -14.33 17.19
N GLN A 511 5.15 -15.60 17.55
CA GLN A 511 3.85 -16.25 17.42
C GLN A 511 2.80 -15.70 18.40
N GLU A 512 3.13 -15.65 19.69
CA GLU A 512 2.19 -15.28 20.75
C GLU A 512 1.94 -13.77 20.84
N GLU A 513 3.00 -12.95 20.68
CA GLU A 513 2.89 -11.50 20.87
C GLU A 513 2.70 -10.72 19.57
N CYS A 514 3.09 -11.25 18.40
CA CYS A 514 2.92 -10.54 17.11
C CYS A 514 1.80 -11.15 16.27
N VAL A 515 1.88 -12.45 15.92
CA VAL A 515 0.93 -13.09 15.00
C VAL A 515 -0.47 -13.18 15.60
N GLN A 516 -0.61 -13.68 16.84
CA GLN A 516 -1.93 -13.79 17.49
C GLN A 516 -2.61 -12.42 17.68
N LYS A 517 -1.85 -11.39 18.05
CA LYS A 517 -2.37 -10.01 18.15
C LYS A 517 -2.82 -9.48 16.81
N TYR A 518 -2.00 -9.65 15.77
CA TYR A 518 -2.36 -9.26 14.40
C TYR A 518 -3.64 -9.94 13.94
N GLN A 519 -3.77 -11.26 14.13
CA GLN A 519 -4.97 -12.00 13.75
C GLN A 519 -6.23 -11.52 14.50
N THR A 520 -6.09 -11.23 15.79
CA THR A 520 -7.18 -10.65 16.60
C THR A 520 -7.57 -9.26 16.10
N SER A 521 -6.58 -8.44 15.75
CA SER A 521 -6.76 -7.12 15.16
C SER A 521 -7.46 -7.20 13.81
N LEU A 522 -7.07 -8.13 12.94
CA LEU A 522 -7.65 -8.37 11.62
C LEU A 522 -9.12 -8.81 11.70
N VAL A 523 -9.46 -9.72 12.62
CA VAL A 523 -10.85 -10.13 12.87
C VAL A 523 -11.69 -8.95 13.36
N THR A 524 -11.12 -8.14 14.26
CA THR A 524 -11.79 -6.93 14.77
C THR A 524 -11.99 -5.92 13.65
N HIS A 525 -10.95 -5.64 12.87
CA HIS A 525 -10.99 -4.78 11.68
C HIS A 525 -12.07 -5.22 10.70
N GLY A 526 -12.15 -6.52 10.40
CA GLY A 526 -13.19 -7.09 9.53
C GLY A 526 -14.62 -6.88 10.03
N LYS A 527 -14.85 -6.87 11.34
CA LYS A 527 -16.17 -6.51 11.90
C LYS A 527 -16.45 -5.02 11.73
N ARG A 528 -15.46 -4.18 12.01
CA ARG A 528 -15.57 -2.72 11.96
C ARG A 528 -15.79 -2.22 10.54
N ILE A 529 -15.01 -2.70 9.57
CA ILE A 529 -15.14 -2.29 8.17
C ILE A 529 -16.53 -2.61 7.61
N ARG A 530 -17.11 -3.76 7.97
CA ARG A 530 -18.49 -4.12 7.58
C ARG A 530 -19.53 -3.19 8.19
N GLN A 531 -19.34 -2.78 9.45
CA GLN A 531 -20.23 -1.81 10.08
C GLN A 531 -20.14 -0.43 9.40
N VAL A 532 -18.92 0.02 9.10
CA VAL A 532 -18.64 1.28 8.39
C VAL A 532 -19.25 1.26 6.98
N GLN A 533 -19.01 0.21 6.20
CA GLN A 533 -19.61 0.03 4.86
C GLN A 533 -21.15 0.01 4.92
N LYS A 534 -21.74 -0.65 5.93
CA LYS A 534 -23.19 -0.65 6.12
C LYS A 534 -23.72 0.75 6.45
N ALA A 535 -23.05 1.48 7.34
CA ALA A 535 -23.41 2.85 7.70
C ALA A 535 -23.33 3.79 6.50
N GLN A 536 -22.27 3.71 5.70
CA GLN A 536 -22.09 4.50 4.49
C GLN A 536 -23.16 4.20 3.43
N ASN A 537 -23.47 2.92 3.17
CA ASN A 537 -24.56 2.55 2.26
C ASN A 537 -25.91 3.14 2.70
N HIS A 538 -26.21 3.06 4.00
CA HIS A 538 -27.44 3.62 4.55
C HIS A 538 -27.45 5.16 4.40
N LEU A 539 -26.33 5.81 4.72
CA LEU A 539 -26.21 7.26 4.63
C LEU A 539 -26.35 7.78 3.19
N HIS A 540 -25.76 7.10 2.20
CA HIS A 540 -25.97 7.44 0.79
C HIS A 540 -27.44 7.30 0.36
N LEU A 541 -28.13 6.24 0.81
CA LEU A 541 -29.55 6.05 0.51
C LEU A 541 -30.42 7.15 1.14
N ILE A 542 -30.13 7.54 2.38
CA ILE A 542 -30.82 8.64 3.04
C ILE A 542 -30.52 9.96 2.32
N GLY A 543 -29.25 10.26 2.02
CA GLY A 543 -28.87 11.50 1.35
C GLY A 543 -29.57 11.68 0.00
N ARG A 544 -29.68 10.60 -0.80
CA ARG A 544 -30.47 10.61 -2.05
C ARG A 544 -31.95 10.87 -1.80
N SER A 545 -32.52 10.22 -0.77
CA SER A 545 -33.93 10.40 -0.40
C SER A 545 -34.23 11.82 0.09
N VAL A 546 -33.35 12.38 0.92
CA VAL A 546 -33.44 13.76 1.42
C VAL A 546 -33.35 14.76 0.27
N THR A 547 -32.42 14.55 -0.67
CA THR A 547 -32.26 15.44 -1.83
C THR A 547 -33.51 15.42 -2.71
N ALA A 548 -34.01 14.24 -3.08
CA ALA A 548 -35.21 14.09 -3.91
C ALA A 548 -36.46 14.68 -3.22
N CYS A 549 -36.66 14.34 -1.94
CA CYS A 549 -37.78 14.85 -1.15
C CYS A 549 -37.70 16.38 -1.02
N SER A 550 -36.52 16.94 -0.77
CA SER A 550 -36.33 18.39 -0.64
C SER A 550 -36.60 19.15 -1.95
N THR A 551 -36.22 18.57 -3.10
CA THR A 551 -36.50 19.19 -4.41
C THR A 551 -38.00 19.17 -4.73
N GLU A 552 -38.67 18.03 -4.51
CA GLU A 552 -40.12 17.91 -4.77
C GLU A 552 -40.94 18.75 -3.78
N ALA A 553 -40.53 18.80 -2.51
CA ALA A 553 -41.13 19.64 -1.49
C ALA A 553 -41.07 21.13 -1.87
N ARG A 554 -39.92 21.59 -2.38
CA ARG A 554 -39.75 22.98 -2.82
C ARG A 554 -40.69 23.31 -3.97
N GLU A 555 -40.76 22.45 -4.98
CA GLU A 555 -41.67 22.64 -6.12
C GLU A 555 -43.14 22.67 -5.69
N ALA A 556 -43.55 21.74 -4.80
CA ALA A 556 -44.90 21.70 -4.26
C ALA A 556 -45.24 22.96 -3.45
N GLN A 557 -44.28 23.48 -2.67
CA GLN A 557 -44.46 24.69 -1.88
C GLN A 557 -44.52 25.96 -2.73
N ASP A 558 -43.73 26.05 -3.79
CA ASP A 558 -43.80 27.15 -4.76
C ASP A 558 -45.14 27.16 -5.50
N ASN A 559 -45.64 25.98 -5.89
CA ASN A 559 -46.97 25.85 -6.50
C ASN A 559 -48.09 26.21 -5.53
N LEU A 560 -48.01 25.78 -4.27
CA LEU A 560 -48.96 26.17 -3.23
C LEU A 560 -48.94 27.68 -2.99
N SER A 561 -47.76 28.30 -2.95
CA SER A 561 -47.62 29.76 -2.76
C SER A 561 -48.25 30.53 -3.92
N LYS A 562 -48.04 30.11 -5.18
CA LYS A 562 -48.69 30.70 -6.35
C LYS A 562 -50.22 30.61 -6.30
N ILE A 563 -50.77 29.48 -5.83
CA ILE A 563 -52.23 29.32 -5.66
C ILE A 563 -52.74 30.25 -4.56
N LEU A 564 -52.04 30.33 -3.42
CA LEU A 564 -52.41 31.22 -2.33
C LEU A 564 -52.34 32.69 -2.75
N ASP A 565 -51.34 33.10 -3.52
CA ASP A 565 -51.23 34.47 -4.05
C ASP A 565 -52.38 34.82 -5.01
N ARG A 566 -52.81 33.88 -5.87
CA ARG A 566 -53.99 34.07 -6.74
C ARG A 566 -55.28 34.24 -5.94
N LEU A 567 -55.49 33.39 -4.95
CA LEU A 567 -56.65 33.46 -4.04
C LEU A 567 -56.65 34.74 -3.19
N LEU A 568 -55.48 35.33 -2.92
CA LEU A 568 -55.35 36.62 -2.25
C LEU A 568 -55.60 37.80 -3.21
N LEU A 569 -55.17 37.71 -4.47
CA LEU A 569 -55.45 38.74 -5.49
C LEU A 569 -56.95 38.83 -5.84
N ASP A 570 -57.67 37.71 -5.85
CA ASP A 570 -59.13 37.68 -6.11
C ASP A 570 -59.98 38.36 -5.02
N ARG A 571 -59.35 38.74 -3.89
CA ARG A 571 -59.97 39.51 -2.80
C ARG A 571 -59.71 41.01 -2.84
N ALA A 572 -58.98 41.55 -3.81
CA ALA A 572 -58.76 42.98 -3.94
C ALA A 572 -59.91 43.67 -4.71
N PRO A 573 -60.66 44.64 -4.13
CA PRO A 573 -61.67 45.39 -4.88
C PRO A 573 -61.05 46.53 -5.72
N GLU A 574 -61.47 46.64 -6.98
CA GLU A 574 -61.13 47.74 -7.91
C GLU A 574 -61.90 49.06 -7.62
N PRO A 575 -61.44 50.22 -8.14
CA PRO A 575 -61.65 51.54 -7.52
C PRO A 575 -62.83 52.36 -8.10
N GLN A 576 -63.55 53.10 -7.24
CA GLN A 576 -64.37 54.26 -7.65
C GLN A 576 -64.25 55.47 -6.69
N THR A 577 -63.68 56.53 -7.25
CA THR A 577 -63.83 58.01 -7.11
C THR A 577 -64.58 58.66 -5.92
N SER A 578 -63.89 59.71 -5.41
CA SER A 578 -64.00 60.72 -4.31
C SER A 578 -65.19 61.73 -4.36
N PRO A 579 -65.35 62.77 -3.46
CA PRO A 579 -64.41 63.38 -2.47
C PRO A 579 -64.92 63.88 -1.07
N HIS A 580 -63.98 63.85 -0.09
CA HIS A 580 -63.57 64.76 1.03
C HIS A 580 -64.51 65.83 1.65
N PRO A 581 -64.25 66.39 2.89
CA PRO A 581 -62.96 66.49 3.62
C PRO A 581 -62.99 66.38 5.18
N VAL A 582 -61.97 65.80 5.85
CA VAL A 582 -61.61 66.15 7.25
C VAL A 582 -60.11 65.95 7.53
N ALA A 583 -59.51 67.03 8.04
CA ALA A 583 -58.33 67.31 8.87
C ALA A 583 -57.07 66.40 8.96
N PRO A 584 -55.87 67.00 9.14
CA PRO A 584 -54.58 66.30 9.11
C PRO A 584 -54.00 66.04 10.51
N HIS A 585 -53.63 64.79 10.85
CA HIS A 585 -52.71 64.43 11.94
C HIS A 585 -52.19 62.98 11.77
N PRO A 586 -51.06 62.58 12.40
CA PRO A 586 -49.71 63.12 12.28
C PRO A 586 -48.77 62.10 11.60
N SER A 587 -47.68 62.59 11.00
CA SER A 587 -46.60 61.77 10.44
C SER A 587 -45.83 61.03 11.53
N SER A 588 -45.39 59.82 11.21
CA SER A 588 -44.52 58.89 11.94
C SER A 588 -43.54 59.54 12.91
N ASP A 589 -43.56 59.04 14.16
CA ASP A 589 -42.66 59.46 15.23
C ASP A 589 -41.19 59.32 14.81
N PRO A 590 -40.38 60.39 14.93
CA PRO A 590 -38.94 60.35 14.62
C PRO A 590 -38.13 59.43 15.55
N GLU A 591 -38.70 58.93 16.65
CA GLU A 591 -38.02 58.03 17.60
C GLU A 591 -37.82 56.61 17.05
N ASP A 592 -38.75 56.09 16.24
CA ASP A 592 -38.66 54.72 15.69
C ASP A 592 -37.58 54.62 14.60
N LEU A 593 -37.42 55.67 13.79
CA LEU A 593 -36.36 55.75 12.79
C LEU A 593 -34.99 55.92 13.46
N VAL A 594 -34.92 56.65 14.58
CA VAL A 594 -33.67 56.81 15.35
C VAL A 594 -33.26 55.50 16.02
N CYS A 595 -34.19 54.74 16.60
CA CYS A 595 -33.90 53.41 17.15
C CYS A 595 -33.38 52.45 16.07
N HIS A 596 -34.04 52.42 14.91
CA HIS A 596 -33.62 51.50 13.84
C HIS A 596 -32.28 51.89 13.21
N MET A 597 -31.99 53.19 13.10
CA MET A 597 -30.68 53.68 12.67
C MET A 597 -29.58 53.41 13.71
N GLN A 598 -29.91 53.41 15.00
CA GLN A 598 -28.97 53.10 16.07
C GLN A 598 -28.58 51.62 16.05
N GLU A 599 -29.54 50.72 15.88
CA GLU A 599 -29.29 49.27 15.74
C GLU A 599 -28.42 48.97 14.51
N LEU A 600 -28.72 49.58 13.35
CA LEU A 600 -27.90 49.41 12.15
C LEU A 600 -26.48 49.95 12.34
N CYS A 601 -26.31 51.03 13.10
CA CYS A 601 -24.99 51.60 13.40
C CYS A 601 -24.17 50.69 14.32
N ASP A 602 -24.81 49.99 15.25
CA ASP A 602 -24.13 49.05 16.15
C ASP A 602 -23.77 47.74 15.44
N ASP A 603 -24.62 47.23 14.54
CA ASP A 603 -24.30 46.10 13.66
C ASP A 603 -23.11 46.42 12.74
N MET A 604 -23.07 47.63 12.17
CA MET A 604 -21.95 48.07 11.33
C MET A 604 -20.64 48.21 12.11
N LYS A 605 -20.67 48.58 13.40
CA LYS A 605 -19.47 48.60 14.25
C LYS A 605 -18.98 47.20 14.56
N LEU A 606 -19.88 46.24 14.77
CA LEU A 606 -19.53 44.84 15.02
C LEU A 606 -18.81 44.25 13.80
N LEU A 607 -19.38 44.47 12.61
CA LEU A 607 -18.79 44.01 11.35
C LEU A 607 -17.42 44.67 11.07
N ALA A 608 -17.28 45.96 11.39
CA ALA A 608 -15.99 46.66 11.24
C ALA A 608 -14.92 46.11 12.20
N PHE A 609 -15.31 45.71 13.41
CA PHE A 609 -14.41 45.06 14.37
C PHE A 609 -13.95 43.70 13.87
N ASP A 610 -14.85 42.86 13.36
CA ASP A 610 -14.54 41.55 12.82
C ASP A 610 -13.62 41.64 11.59
N LEU A 611 -13.86 42.61 10.71
CA LEU A 611 -12.98 42.89 9.57
C LEU A 611 -11.58 43.36 10.01
N GLN A 612 -11.49 44.13 11.09
CA GLN A 612 -10.20 44.58 11.62
C GLN A 612 -9.42 43.44 12.28
N GLU A 613 -10.08 42.53 13.00
CA GLU A 613 -9.48 41.30 13.54
C GLU A 613 -8.97 40.39 12.42
N ASN A 614 -9.76 40.19 11.36
CA ASN A 614 -9.35 39.43 10.19
C ASN A 614 -8.12 40.03 9.51
N ASN A 615 -8.06 41.36 9.35
CA ASN A 615 -6.90 42.02 8.78
C ASN A 615 -5.64 41.86 9.67
N ARG A 616 -5.79 41.91 11.00
CA ARG A 616 -4.68 41.65 11.94
C ARG A 616 -4.16 40.21 11.88
N LEU A 617 -5.04 39.24 11.67
CA LEU A 617 -4.67 37.83 11.47
C LEU A 617 -3.90 37.65 10.16
N ILE A 618 -4.33 38.30 9.08
CA ILE A 618 -3.65 38.29 7.78
C ILE A 618 -2.24 38.92 7.90
N GLU A 619 -2.10 40.05 8.58
CA GLU A 619 -0.79 40.68 8.82
C GLU A 619 0.16 39.82 9.66
N ARG A 620 -0.38 39.04 10.62
CA ARG A 620 0.41 38.08 11.40
C ARG A 620 0.88 36.89 10.57
N LEU A 621 0.08 36.43 9.61
CA LEU A 621 0.44 35.34 8.71
C LEU A 621 1.49 35.77 7.67
N GLN A 622 1.50 37.04 7.28
CA GLN A 622 2.50 37.58 6.34
C GLN A 622 3.87 37.89 6.97
N ARG A 623 3.95 38.00 8.31
CA ARG A 623 5.22 38.17 9.04
C ARG A 623 5.72 36.85 9.61
N LEU A 624 6.14 35.92 8.75
CA LEU A 624 7.05 34.84 9.16
C LEU A 624 8.47 35.43 9.33
N PRO A 625 9.14 35.25 10.48
CA PRO A 625 10.55 35.63 10.60
C PRO A 625 11.40 34.72 9.71
N SER A 626 12.28 35.33 8.91
CA SER A 626 13.43 34.63 8.32
C SER A 626 14.19 33.90 9.42
N ALA A 627 14.43 32.60 9.22
CA ALA A 627 15.18 31.76 10.14
C ALA A 627 16.56 32.38 10.46
N PRO A 628 17.04 32.34 11.70
CA PRO A 628 18.41 32.70 12.01
C PRO A 628 19.36 31.59 11.55
N ASP A 629 20.43 31.99 10.86
CA ASP A 629 21.62 31.17 10.60
C ASP A 629 22.19 30.66 11.93
N VAL A 630 22.22 29.34 12.14
CA VAL A 630 23.34 28.51 12.66
C VAL A 630 23.10 27.05 12.27
#